data_AF-A0A3M6GD08-F1
#
_entry.id   AF-A0A3M6GD08-F1
#
_cell.length_a   1.000
_cell.length_b   1.000
_cell.length_c   1.000
_cell.angle_alpha   90.00
_cell.angle_beta   90.00
_cell.angle_gamma   90.00
#
_symmetry.space_group_name_H-M   'P 1'
#
loop_
_entity.id
_entity.type
_entity.pdbx_description
1 polymer ?
#
loop_
_entity_poly.entity_id
_entity_poly.type
_entity_poly.pdbx_seq_one_letter_code
_entity_poly.pdbx_strand_id
1 'polypeptide(L)'
;MPLKTEIAATLRAIRQQRELSYDNLGDAAFRTTLSLLERGKSGVSIAKLTELAEALDFDPVAFITLCVALQRGESFENTLSSAQVELQRFAAAGGVELLHQQMDGKNLVKRSPGQPLRIQNLQAVQTLKAQGKTQAEASRELGLSHSTVQRYWHSEPHAPLPRK
;
A
#
# COMPACT_ATOMS: atom_id res chain seq x y z
N MET A 1 12.03 9.19 -5.61
CA MET A 1 11.99 10.65 -5.35
C MET A 1 10.53 11.08 -5.26
N PRO A 2 10.18 12.07 -4.43
CA PRO A 2 8.80 12.53 -4.31
C PRO A 2 8.34 13.25 -5.59
N LEU A 3 7.14 12.95 -6.09
CA LEU A 3 6.55 13.47 -7.34
C LEU A 3 6.15 14.97 -7.29
N LYS A 4 6.79 15.78 -6.44
CA LYS A 4 6.34 17.17 -6.16
C LYS A 4 6.38 18.03 -7.41
N THR A 5 7.46 17.93 -8.18
CA THR A 5 7.67 18.76 -9.39
C THR A 5 6.75 18.30 -10.51
N GLU A 6 6.57 17.00 -10.66
CA GLU A 6 5.74 16.39 -11.71
C GLU A 6 4.26 16.68 -11.48
N ILE A 7 3.81 16.62 -10.22
CA ILE A 7 2.46 17.04 -9.83
C ILE A 7 2.26 18.52 -10.11
N ALA A 8 3.21 19.37 -9.73
CA ALA A 8 3.14 20.82 -10.00
C ALA A 8 3.03 21.12 -11.50
N ALA A 9 3.86 20.46 -12.32
CA ALA A 9 3.87 20.62 -13.77
C ALA A 9 2.57 20.12 -14.42
N THR A 10 2.11 18.93 -14.04
CA THR A 10 0.86 18.34 -14.54
C THR A 10 -0.35 19.21 -14.19
N LEU A 11 -0.41 19.69 -12.94
CA LEU A 11 -1.47 20.57 -12.47
C LEU A 11 -1.55 21.87 -13.27
N ARG A 12 -0.39 22.51 -13.51
CA ARG A 12 -0.30 23.73 -14.32
C ARG A 12 -0.74 23.49 -15.76
N ALA A 13 -0.30 22.39 -16.36
CA ALA A 13 -0.63 22.04 -17.75
C ALA A 13 -2.14 21.82 -17.92
N ILE A 14 -2.76 21.03 -17.04
CA ILE A 14 -4.21 20.77 -17.06
C ILE A 14 -4.98 22.08 -16.87
N ARG A 15 -4.62 22.88 -15.85
CA ARG A 15 -5.30 24.15 -15.57
C ARG A 15 -5.22 25.11 -16.76
N GLN A 16 -4.05 25.22 -17.39
CA GLN A 16 -3.86 26.07 -18.57
C GLN A 16 -4.66 25.57 -19.77
N GLN A 17 -4.67 24.26 -20.03
CA GLN A 17 -5.46 23.65 -21.11
C GLN A 17 -6.97 23.88 -20.92
N ARG A 18 -7.43 23.94 -19.67
CA ARG A 18 -8.84 24.19 -19.31
C ARG A 18 -9.19 25.67 -19.20
N GLU A 19 -8.23 26.57 -19.42
CA GLU A 19 -8.39 28.03 -19.30
C GLU A 19 -8.94 28.46 -17.92
N LEU A 20 -8.64 27.69 -16.87
CA LEU A 20 -9.15 27.96 -15.53
C LEU A 20 -8.27 29.00 -14.82
N SER A 21 -8.87 30.13 -14.48
CA SER A 21 -8.27 31.12 -13.59
C SER A 21 -8.33 30.61 -12.14
N TYR A 22 -7.48 31.17 -11.27
CA TYR A 22 -7.56 30.88 -9.83
C TYR A 22 -8.93 31.27 -9.24
N ASP A 23 -9.60 32.28 -9.78
CA ASP A 23 -10.89 32.75 -9.29
C ASP A 23 -12.06 31.84 -9.70
N ASN A 24 -11.86 31.05 -10.75
CA ASN A 24 -12.82 30.03 -11.18
C ASN A 24 -12.73 28.74 -10.34
N LEU A 25 -11.75 28.64 -9.44
CA LEU A 25 -11.36 27.40 -8.76
C LEU A 25 -11.67 27.46 -7.26
N GLY A 26 -12.81 26.92 -6.87
CA GLY A 26 -13.14 26.58 -5.48
C GLY A 26 -13.06 27.73 -4.47
N ASP A 27 -13.03 27.38 -3.18
CA ASP A 27 -12.94 28.35 -2.09
C ASP A 27 -11.49 28.87 -1.87
N ALA A 28 -11.32 29.82 -0.95
CA ALA A 28 -10.00 30.41 -0.66
C ALA A 28 -8.94 29.39 -0.15
N ALA A 29 -9.37 28.33 0.54
CA ALA A 29 -8.49 27.29 1.05
C ALA A 29 -7.98 26.39 -0.08
N PHE A 30 -8.86 26.07 -1.04
CA PHE A 30 -8.52 25.37 -2.26
C PHE A 30 -7.50 26.16 -3.09
N ARG A 31 -7.72 27.46 -3.30
CA ARG A 31 -6.80 28.34 -4.06
C ARG A 31 -5.41 28.43 -3.43
N THR A 32 -5.33 28.53 -2.10
CA THR A 32 -4.06 28.56 -1.37
C THR A 32 -3.30 27.24 -1.53
N THR A 33 -4.00 26.12 -1.40
CA THR A 33 -3.43 24.78 -1.59
C THR A 33 -2.92 24.60 -3.01
N LEU A 34 -3.74 24.95 -4.00
CA LEU A 34 -3.40 24.90 -5.43
C LEU A 34 -2.13 25.71 -5.72
N SER A 35 -2.05 26.95 -5.21
CA SER A 35 -0.87 27.80 -5.37
C SER A 35 0.41 27.21 -4.76
N LEU A 36 0.32 26.53 -3.61
CA LEU A 36 1.47 25.86 -3.00
C LEU A 36 1.92 24.65 -3.81
N LEU A 37 0.97 23.88 -4.35
CA LEU A 37 1.24 22.70 -5.17
C LEU A 37 1.82 23.08 -6.52
N GLU A 38 1.27 24.08 -7.22
CA GLU A 38 1.82 24.55 -8.49
C GLU A 38 3.26 25.09 -8.36
N ARG A 39 3.67 25.51 -7.17
CA ARG A 39 5.06 25.94 -6.89
C ARG A 39 5.98 24.80 -6.45
N GLY A 40 5.49 23.56 -6.37
CA GLY A 40 6.24 22.41 -5.88
C GLY A 40 6.60 22.49 -4.39
N LYS A 41 5.97 23.38 -3.62
CA LYS A 41 6.32 23.66 -2.22
C LYS A 41 5.71 22.68 -1.23
N SER A 42 4.74 21.87 -1.64
CA SER A 42 4.10 20.86 -0.80
C SER A 42 4.00 19.52 -1.52
N GLY A 43 4.04 18.43 -0.75
CA GLY A 43 3.48 17.16 -1.21
C GLY A 43 1.95 17.20 -1.17
N VAL A 44 1.29 16.25 -1.82
CA VAL A 44 -0.17 16.09 -1.81
C VAL A 44 -0.51 14.65 -1.41
N SER A 45 -1.58 14.47 -0.64
CA SER A 45 -2.14 13.14 -0.40
C SER A 45 -2.89 12.66 -1.64
N ILE A 46 -3.07 11.34 -1.80
CA ILE A 46 -3.89 10.80 -2.90
C ILE A 46 -5.33 11.34 -2.82
N ALA A 47 -5.92 11.42 -1.63
CA ALA A 47 -7.25 11.99 -1.44
C ALA A 47 -7.35 13.44 -1.97
N LYS A 48 -6.37 14.28 -1.64
CA LYS A 48 -6.37 15.68 -2.10
C LYS A 48 -6.09 15.79 -3.60
N LEU A 49 -5.28 14.89 -4.17
CA LEU A 49 -5.05 14.83 -5.61
C LEU A 49 -6.35 14.50 -6.35
N THR A 50 -7.14 13.55 -5.86
CA THR A 50 -8.45 13.22 -6.43
C THR A 50 -9.39 14.42 -6.41
N GLU A 51 -9.51 15.13 -5.28
CA GLU A 51 -10.30 16.36 -5.20
C GLU A 51 -9.86 17.43 -6.21
N LEU A 52 -8.54 17.58 -6.43
CA LEU A 52 -7.99 18.54 -7.39
C LEU A 52 -8.30 18.12 -8.84
N ALA A 53 -8.17 16.84 -9.16
CA ALA A 53 -8.47 16.32 -10.49
C ALA A 53 -9.96 16.50 -10.81
N GLU A 54 -10.84 16.18 -9.86
CA GLU A 54 -12.29 16.40 -9.98
C GLU A 54 -12.64 17.89 -10.18
N ALA A 55 -12.04 18.79 -9.38
CA ALA A 55 -12.26 20.23 -9.52
C ALA A 55 -11.75 20.81 -10.85
N LEU A 56 -10.83 20.12 -11.53
CA LEU A 56 -10.31 20.48 -12.85
C LEU A 56 -11.02 19.75 -14.00
N ASP A 57 -12.07 19.00 -13.71
CA ASP A 57 -12.76 18.13 -14.67
C ASP A 57 -11.76 17.23 -15.43
N PHE A 58 -10.96 16.51 -14.65
CA PHE A 58 -9.90 15.65 -15.13
C PHE A 58 -9.90 14.31 -14.41
N ASP A 59 -9.60 13.23 -15.14
CA ASP A 59 -9.56 11.89 -14.56
C ASP A 59 -8.34 11.72 -13.62
N PRO A 60 -8.52 11.26 -12.36
CA PRO A 60 -7.42 11.09 -11.42
C PRO A 60 -6.36 10.08 -11.86
N VAL A 61 -6.74 9.02 -12.58
CA VAL A 61 -5.79 8.01 -13.08
C VAL A 61 -4.95 8.58 -14.21
N ALA A 62 -5.57 9.34 -15.12
CA ALA A 62 -4.86 10.09 -16.15
C ALA A 62 -3.90 11.12 -15.54
N PHE A 63 -4.30 11.82 -14.48
CA PHE A 63 -3.44 12.78 -13.77
C PHE A 63 -2.18 12.08 -13.22
N ILE A 64 -2.36 10.98 -12.50
CA ILE A 64 -1.25 10.21 -11.93
C ILE A 64 -0.36 9.65 -13.04
N THR A 65 -0.96 9.19 -14.14
CA THR A 65 -0.23 8.69 -15.31
C THR A 65 0.69 9.76 -15.87
N LEU A 66 0.20 10.98 -16.08
CA LEU A 66 1.03 12.10 -16.57
C LEU A 66 2.18 12.42 -15.60
N CYS A 67 1.93 12.38 -14.29
CA CYS A 67 2.97 12.61 -13.29
C CYS A 67 4.07 11.56 -13.36
N VAL A 68 3.69 10.28 -13.48
CA VAL A 68 4.64 9.16 -13.54
C VAL A 68 5.39 9.13 -14.87
N ALA A 69 4.69 9.39 -15.99
CA ALA A 69 5.30 9.49 -17.31
C ALA A 69 6.37 10.59 -17.36
N LEU A 70 6.04 11.78 -16.85
CA LEU A 70 6.96 12.90 -16.74
C LEU A 70 8.17 12.57 -15.85
N GLN A 71 7.95 11.90 -14.72
CA GLN A 71 9.03 11.47 -13.83
C GLN A 71 10.01 10.53 -14.53
N ARG A 72 9.49 9.60 -15.32
CA ARG A 72 10.28 8.56 -16.02
C ARG A 72 10.88 9.06 -17.32
N GLY A 73 10.45 10.23 -17.82
CA GLY A 73 10.84 10.73 -19.13
C GLY A 73 10.29 9.86 -20.27
N GLU A 74 9.12 9.25 -20.09
CA GLU A 74 8.47 8.38 -21.08
C GLU A 74 7.12 8.95 -21.50
N SER A 75 6.51 8.37 -22.55
CA SER A 75 5.17 8.72 -22.97
C SER A 75 4.10 8.12 -22.04
N PHE A 76 2.93 8.76 -21.94
CA PHE A 76 1.86 8.27 -21.07
C PHE A 76 1.35 6.88 -21.52
N GLU A 77 1.43 6.57 -22.81
CA GLU A 77 1.08 5.27 -23.38
C GLU A 77 2.00 4.16 -22.84
N ASN A 78 3.31 4.42 -22.78
CA ASN A 78 4.28 3.46 -22.22
C ASN A 78 4.08 3.26 -20.72
N THR A 79 3.76 4.34 -20.00
CA THR A 79 3.41 4.26 -18.57
C THR A 79 2.17 3.41 -18.33
N LEU A 80 1.09 3.63 -19.10
CA LEU A 80 -0.15 2.86 -19.00
C LEU A 80 0.05 1.39 -19.38
N SER A 81 0.77 1.13 -20.47
CA SER A 81 1.09 -0.23 -20.91
C SER A 81 1.85 -1.01 -19.82
N SER A 82 2.87 -0.39 -19.23
CA SER A 82 3.64 -0.97 -18.13
C SER A 82 2.78 -1.23 -16.89
N ALA A 83 1.90 -0.29 -16.53
CA ALA A 83 0.97 -0.47 -15.42
C ALA A 83 -0.03 -1.61 -15.68
N GLN A 84 -0.54 -1.73 -16.90
CA GLN A 84 -1.44 -2.81 -17.29
C GLN A 84 -0.77 -4.18 -17.18
N VAL A 85 0.47 -4.32 -17.63
CA VAL A 85 1.25 -5.56 -17.49
C VAL A 85 1.43 -5.93 -16.02
N GLU A 86 1.74 -4.97 -15.16
CA GLU A 86 1.89 -5.23 -13.72
C GLU A 86 0.57 -5.64 -13.07
N LEU A 87 -0.55 -4.99 -13.42
CA LEU A 87 -1.89 -5.37 -12.94
C LEU A 87 -2.27 -6.79 -13.39
N GLN A 88 -1.95 -7.17 -14.63
CA GLN A 88 -2.18 -8.52 -15.13
C GLN A 88 -1.35 -9.55 -14.36
N ARG A 89 -0.07 -9.26 -14.08
CA ARG A 89 0.79 -10.14 -13.25
C ARG A 89 0.24 -10.27 -11.84
N PHE A 90 -0.16 -9.16 -11.23
CA PHE A 90 -0.77 -9.14 -9.91
C PHE A 90 -2.04 -9.99 -9.86
N ALA A 91 -2.93 -9.84 -10.86
CA ALA A 91 -4.14 -10.65 -10.97
C ALA A 91 -3.85 -12.14 -11.20
N ALA A 92 -2.92 -12.47 -12.11
CA ALA A 92 -2.52 -13.86 -12.38
C ALA A 92 -1.92 -14.56 -11.15
N ALA A 93 -1.31 -13.80 -10.23
CA ALA A 93 -0.79 -14.30 -8.96
C ALA A 93 -1.86 -14.41 -7.85
N GLY A 94 -3.15 -14.21 -8.15
CA GLY A 94 -4.24 -14.21 -7.16
C GLY A 94 -4.30 -12.94 -6.30
N GLY A 95 -3.65 -11.86 -6.75
CA GLY A 95 -3.55 -10.60 -6.01
C GLY A 95 -4.90 -9.90 -5.81
N VAL A 96 -5.83 -10.07 -6.75
CA VAL A 96 -7.18 -9.47 -6.66
C VAL A 96 -7.98 -10.12 -5.53
N GLU A 97 -7.91 -11.44 -5.39
CA GLU A 97 -8.52 -12.19 -4.29
C GLU A 97 -7.89 -11.78 -2.95
N LEU A 98 -6.56 -11.64 -2.90
CA LEU A 98 -5.85 -11.16 -1.71
C LEU A 98 -6.28 -9.73 -1.34
N LEU A 99 -6.47 -8.84 -2.32
CA LEU A 99 -6.96 -7.48 -2.11
C LEU A 99 -8.38 -7.50 -1.53
N HIS A 100 -9.28 -8.31 -2.08
CA HIS A 100 -10.64 -8.47 -1.56
C HIS A 100 -10.65 -9.01 -0.13
N GLN A 101 -9.75 -9.94 0.22
CA GLN A 101 -9.61 -10.45 1.59
C GLN A 101 -9.16 -9.39 2.61
N GLN A 102 -8.55 -8.29 2.16
CA GLN A 102 -8.22 -7.16 3.05
C GLN A 102 -9.43 -6.27 3.36
N MET A 103 -10.57 -6.47 2.71
CA MET A 103 -11.74 -5.61 2.81
C MET A 103 -12.96 -6.37 3.35
N ASP A 104 -13.71 -5.74 4.25
CA ASP A 104 -15.05 -6.15 4.68
C ASP A 104 -16.05 -5.06 4.25
N GLY A 105 -16.58 -5.23 3.04
CA GLY A 105 -17.34 -4.19 2.35
C GLY A 105 -16.49 -2.93 2.14
N LYS A 106 -16.80 -1.85 2.88
CA LYS A 106 -16.08 -0.57 2.82
C LYS A 106 -14.99 -0.42 3.90
N ASN A 107 -14.87 -1.39 4.80
CA ASN A 107 -13.94 -1.30 5.92
C ASN A 107 -12.69 -2.13 5.67
N LEU A 108 -11.54 -1.61 6.08
CA LEU A 108 -10.29 -2.36 6.08
C LEU A 108 -10.35 -3.42 7.19
N VAL A 109 -10.10 -4.69 6.83
CA VAL A 109 -10.01 -5.78 7.80
C VAL A 109 -8.86 -5.50 8.75
N LYS A 110 -9.13 -5.57 10.07
CA LYS A 110 -8.08 -5.41 11.08
C LYS A 110 -7.04 -6.52 10.87
N ARG A 111 -5.80 -6.13 10.59
CA ARG A 111 -4.68 -7.07 10.59
C ARG A 111 -4.61 -7.75 11.96
N SER A 112 -4.69 -9.07 11.98
CA SER A 112 -4.40 -9.83 13.19
C SER A 112 -2.95 -9.57 13.61
N PRO A 113 -2.69 -9.01 14.81
CA PRO A 113 -1.34 -8.67 15.23
C PRO A 113 -0.46 -9.92 15.32
N GLY A 114 0.50 -10.10 14.41
CA GLY A 114 1.51 -11.17 14.48
C GLY A 114 0.99 -12.61 14.46
N GLN A 115 -0.30 -12.83 14.19
CA GLN A 115 -0.92 -14.16 14.21
C GLN A 115 -0.30 -15.13 13.19
N PRO A 116 0.08 -14.71 11.96
CA PRO A 116 0.69 -15.62 10.98
C PRO A 116 2.03 -16.19 11.47
N LEU A 117 2.98 -15.33 11.90
CA LEU A 117 4.24 -15.79 12.46
C LEU A 117 4.04 -16.64 13.71
N ARG A 118 3.05 -16.31 14.54
CA ARG A 118 2.77 -17.03 15.77
C ARG A 118 2.25 -18.44 15.50
N ILE A 119 1.37 -18.60 14.52
CA ILE A 119 0.84 -19.90 14.07
C ILE A 119 1.98 -20.72 13.47
N GLN A 120 2.78 -20.13 12.58
CA GLN A 120 3.92 -20.79 11.95
C GLN A 120 4.93 -21.28 12.99
N ASN A 121 5.31 -20.44 13.96
CA ASN A 121 6.23 -20.82 15.03
C ASN A 121 5.65 -21.93 15.92
N LEU A 122 4.35 -21.87 16.25
CA LEU A 122 3.69 -22.94 17.00
C LEU A 122 3.72 -24.26 16.23
N GLN A 123 3.33 -24.25 14.95
CA GLN A 123 3.32 -25.43 14.10
C GLN A 123 4.74 -26.02 13.96
N ALA A 124 5.74 -25.18 13.71
CA ALA A 124 7.13 -25.62 13.60
C ALA A 124 7.63 -26.28 14.90
N VAL A 125 7.32 -25.70 16.07
CA VAL A 125 7.67 -26.30 17.36
C VAL A 125 6.95 -27.63 17.59
N GLN A 126 5.66 -27.73 17.24
CA GLN A 126 4.89 -28.98 17.37
C GLN A 126 5.40 -30.08 16.44
N THR A 127 5.79 -29.73 15.21
CA THR A 127 6.41 -30.66 14.25
C THR A 127 7.72 -31.23 14.81
N LEU A 128 8.62 -30.38 15.33
CA LEU A 128 9.87 -30.86 15.93
C LEU A 128 9.63 -31.72 17.18
N LYS A 129 8.62 -31.37 17.99
CA LYS A 129 8.19 -32.20 19.13
C LYS A 129 7.70 -33.59 18.68
N ALA A 130 6.88 -33.65 17.63
CA ALA A 130 6.40 -34.91 17.06
C ALA A 130 7.54 -35.76 16.48
N GLN A 131 8.63 -35.13 16.02
CA GLN A 131 9.85 -35.80 15.56
C GLN A 131 10.77 -36.27 16.71
N GLY A 132 10.37 -36.11 17.98
CA GLY A 132 11.14 -36.56 19.14
C GLY A 132 12.31 -35.65 19.52
N LYS A 133 12.39 -34.43 18.99
CA LYS A 133 13.42 -33.45 19.37
C LYS A 133 13.22 -32.96 20.79
N THR A 134 14.29 -32.42 21.37
CA THR A 134 14.25 -31.70 22.64
C THR A 134 13.95 -30.21 22.43
N GLN A 135 13.47 -29.51 23.48
CA GLN A 135 13.23 -28.06 23.43
C GLN A 135 14.51 -27.27 23.09
N ALA A 136 15.68 -27.74 23.53
CA ALA A 136 16.97 -27.12 23.25
C ALA A 136 17.42 -27.29 21.79
N GLU A 137 17.04 -28.38 21.14
CA GLU A 137 17.26 -28.57 19.69
C GLU A 137 16.29 -27.71 18.89
N ALA A 138 15.00 -27.69 19.25
CA ALA A 138 14.01 -26.86 18.59
C ALA A 138 14.31 -25.35 18.71
N SER A 139 14.86 -24.90 19.85
CA SER A 139 15.32 -23.51 20.03
C SER A 139 16.49 -23.17 19.11
N ARG A 140 17.46 -24.09 18.95
CA ARG A 140 18.59 -23.91 18.05
C ARG A 140 18.19 -23.96 16.57
N GLU A 141 17.32 -24.90 16.21
CA GLU A 141 16.90 -25.16 14.83
C GLU A 141 15.95 -24.09 14.29
N LEU A 142 15.03 -23.59 15.13
CA LEU A 142 14.06 -22.55 14.74
C LEU A 142 14.54 -21.12 15.02
N GLY A 143 15.70 -20.94 15.68
CA GLY A 143 16.19 -19.62 16.11
C GLY A 143 15.27 -18.90 17.10
N LEU A 144 14.41 -19.65 17.80
CA LEU A 144 13.45 -19.12 18.77
C LEU A 144 14.03 -19.13 20.19
N SER A 145 13.65 -18.16 21.03
CA SER A 145 14.05 -18.17 22.45
C SER A 145 13.54 -19.41 23.16
N HIS A 146 14.28 -19.89 24.16
CA HIS A 146 13.88 -21.04 24.98
C HIS A 146 12.46 -20.84 25.56
N SER A 147 12.15 -19.65 26.07
CA SER A 147 10.82 -19.30 26.59
C SER A 147 9.71 -19.39 25.54
N THR A 148 10.00 -19.06 24.27
CA THR A 148 9.05 -19.14 23.16
C THR A 148 8.79 -20.59 22.78
N VAL A 149 9.85 -21.40 22.67
CA VAL A 149 9.74 -22.83 22.40
C VAL A 149 8.99 -23.53 23.51
N GLN A 150 9.36 -23.32 24.77
CA GLN A 150 8.70 -23.93 25.93
C GLN A 150 7.19 -23.62 25.95
N ARG A 151 6.81 -22.36 25.69
CA ARG A 151 5.40 -21.97 25.62
C ARG A 151 4.64 -22.73 24.52
N TYR A 152 5.22 -22.83 23.32
CA TYR A 152 4.60 -23.56 22.21
C TYR A 152 4.64 -25.08 22.39
N TRP A 153 5.64 -25.62 23.11
CA TRP A 153 5.81 -27.04 23.40
C TRP A 153 4.65 -27.64 24.19
N HIS A 154 4.09 -26.84 25.11
CA HIS A 154 2.98 -27.22 25.98
C HIS A 154 1.61 -26.71 25.48
N SER A 155 1.59 -25.99 24.35
CA SER A 155 0.32 -25.59 23.72
C SER A 155 -0.30 -26.78 22.98
N GLU A 156 -1.62 -26.95 23.02
CA GLU A 156 -2.28 -27.98 22.21
C GLU A 156 -2.41 -27.54 20.75
N PRO A 157 -2.31 -28.45 19.77
CA PRO A 157 -2.33 -28.12 18.35
C PRO A 157 -3.61 -27.42 17.87
N HIS A 158 -4.69 -27.42 18.66
CA HIS A 158 -5.98 -26.78 18.35
C HIS A 158 -6.47 -25.80 19.45
N ALA A 159 -5.64 -25.53 20.46
CA ALA A 159 -6.00 -24.57 21.51
C ALA A 159 -5.81 -23.12 21.01
N PRO A 160 -6.56 -22.15 21.55
CA PRO A 160 -6.32 -20.73 21.29
C PRO A 160 -4.85 -20.40 21.56
N LEU A 161 -4.22 -19.65 20.64
CA LEU A 161 -2.83 -19.24 20.81
C LEU A 161 -2.66 -18.62 22.20
N PRO A 162 -1.61 -19.00 22.96
CA PRO A 162 -1.40 -18.45 24.31
C PRO A 162 -1.43 -16.91 24.26
N ARG A 163 -1.74 -16.17 25.32
CA ARG A 163 -1.57 -14.69 25.25
C ARG A 163 -0.09 -14.32 25.38
N LYS A 164 0.29 -13.08 25.04
CA LYS A 164 1.67 -12.62 25.22
C LYS A 164 1.97 -12.48 26.70
#